data_AF-A0A8X6LCY6-F1
#
_entry.id   AF-A0A8X6LCY6-F1
#
_cell.length_a   1.000
_cell.length_b   1.000
_cell.length_c   1.000
_cell.angle_alpha   90.00
_cell.angle_beta   90.00
_cell.angle_gamma   90.00
#
_symmetry.space_group_name_H-M   'P 1'
#
loop_
_entity.id
_entity.type
_entity.pdbx_description
1 polymer ?
#
loop_
_entity_poly.entity_id
_entity_poly.type
_entity_poly.pdbx_seq_one_letter_code
_entity_poly.pdbx_strand_id
1 'polypeptide(L)'
;AWTRSHRWTHHADMVKQFGHCIQEKMAETHKLKDIELYMDVWLSLNRRFTQRMYDPSVDILTAHWSAFEEVSWVLPLQTELTEWRSSLVDMEEKIFNQSEDVDVVFVTDFPGFHLVNYVAENYENTTLQVMKGSVEIQMDPDEVMELHEGQSIQIPSGTYHRVSPLKHSPACYMYVYFINRTDLMPIHNGSDSFLQATCPAAVGLDPHTESLTNKSYCRGFCWERLRQDFKKKFDMWTRSMMLIGQAAYSILTRKPMLVEKIDIPDDI
;
A
#
# COMPACT_ATOMS: atom_id res chain seq x y z
N ALA A 1 -18.43 8.60 1.60
CA ALA A 1 -17.69 8.84 2.85
C ALA A 1 -16.20 8.93 2.51
N TRP A 2 -15.52 10.03 2.87
CA TRP A 2 -14.07 10.18 2.70
C TRP A 2 -13.41 9.85 4.04
N THR A 3 -12.73 8.72 4.15
CA THR A 3 -11.86 8.43 5.29
C THR A 3 -10.45 8.85 4.92
N ARG A 4 -9.74 9.57 5.79
CA ARG A 4 -8.29 9.90 5.61
C ARG A 4 -7.39 8.65 5.64
N SER A 5 -7.98 7.47 5.64
CA SER A 5 -7.29 6.20 5.83
C SER A 5 -7.28 5.43 4.52
N HIS A 6 -6.10 5.01 4.09
CA HIS A 6 -5.93 4.10 2.95
C HIS A 6 -6.46 2.68 3.22
N ARG A 7 -7.10 2.43 4.38
CA ARG A 7 -7.63 1.11 4.75
C ARG A 7 -8.72 0.60 3.80
N TRP A 8 -9.34 1.46 3.00
CA TRP A 8 -10.37 1.04 2.06
C TRP A 8 -9.84 0.00 1.05
N THR A 9 -8.56 0.03 0.71
CA THR A 9 -7.91 -0.93 -0.21
C THR A 9 -7.64 -2.29 0.39
N HIS A 10 -7.75 -2.44 1.72
CA HIS A 10 -7.39 -3.67 2.43
C HIS A 10 -8.57 -4.62 2.62
N HIS A 11 -9.81 -4.16 2.42
CA HIS A 11 -11.00 -4.92 2.73
C HIS A 11 -12.01 -4.86 1.59
N ALA A 12 -12.50 -6.03 1.17
CA ALA A 12 -13.41 -6.16 0.03
C ALA A 12 -14.72 -5.38 0.21
N ASP A 13 -15.26 -5.32 1.43
CA ASP A 13 -16.48 -4.58 1.74
C ASP A 13 -16.31 -3.08 1.54
N MET A 14 -15.16 -2.54 1.95
CA MET A 14 -14.83 -1.12 1.80
C MET A 14 -14.57 -0.75 0.34
N VAL A 15 -13.90 -1.63 -0.42
CA VAL A 15 -13.76 -1.49 -1.87
C VAL A 15 -15.12 -1.44 -2.57
N LYS A 16 -16.04 -2.31 -2.18
CA LYS A 16 -17.40 -2.34 -2.74
C LYS A 16 -18.16 -1.06 -2.40
N GLN A 17 -18.07 -0.56 -1.16
CA GLN A 17 -18.66 0.73 -0.77
C GLN A 17 -18.04 1.91 -1.53
N PHE A 18 -16.72 1.90 -1.71
CA PHE A 18 -16.00 2.93 -2.46
C PHE A 18 -16.45 2.95 -3.93
N GLY A 19 -16.58 1.79 -4.56
CA GLY A 19 -17.07 1.68 -5.93
C GLY A 19 -18.49 2.21 -6.10
N HIS A 20 -19.43 1.83 -5.22
CA HIS A 20 -20.80 2.35 -5.25
C HIS A 20 -20.83 3.87 -5.03
N CYS A 21 -19.97 4.40 -4.16
CA CYS A 21 -19.83 5.84 -3.97
C CYS A 21 -19.34 6.57 -5.24
N ILE A 22 -18.43 5.96 -6.00
CA ILE A 22 -18.00 6.49 -7.31
C ILE A 22 -19.19 6.49 -8.29
N GLN A 23 -19.93 5.39 -8.39
CA GLN A 23 -21.09 5.28 -9.28
C GLN A 23 -22.14 6.36 -8.99
N GLU A 24 -22.47 6.59 -7.72
CA GLU A 24 -23.39 7.65 -7.31
C GLU A 24 -22.89 9.03 -7.73
N LYS A 25 -21.59 9.32 -7.52
CA LYS A 25 -21.00 10.61 -7.89
C LYS A 25 -20.94 10.85 -9.40
N MET A 26 -20.66 9.80 -10.16
CA MET A 26 -20.69 9.84 -11.63
C MET A 26 -22.10 10.06 -12.16
N ALA A 27 -23.11 9.44 -11.53
CA ALA A 27 -24.51 9.66 -11.87
C ALA A 27 -24.98 11.08 -11.55
N GLU A 28 -24.57 11.66 -10.42
CA GLU A 28 -24.92 13.02 -10.01
C GLU A 28 -24.24 14.08 -10.88
N THR A 29 -22.94 13.94 -11.12
CA THR A 29 -22.11 14.98 -11.73
C THR A 29 -22.10 14.91 -13.26
N HIS A 30 -22.05 13.69 -13.80
CA HIS A 30 -21.84 13.43 -15.22
C HIS A 30 -23.02 12.72 -15.89
N LYS A 31 -24.08 12.38 -15.14
CA LYS A 31 -25.26 11.63 -15.62
C LYS A 31 -24.89 10.24 -16.19
N LEU A 32 -23.76 9.69 -15.76
CA LEU A 32 -23.30 8.35 -16.13
C LEU A 32 -23.75 7.37 -15.04
N LYS A 33 -24.76 6.55 -15.35
CA LYS A 33 -25.31 5.55 -14.42
C LYS A 33 -24.83 4.13 -14.70
N ASP A 34 -24.50 3.86 -15.95
CA ASP A 34 -24.07 2.56 -16.43
C ASP A 34 -22.55 2.61 -16.62
N ILE A 35 -21.84 2.30 -15.55
CA ILE A 35 -20.38 2.25 -15.51
C ILE A 35 -19.97 0.90 -14.94
N GLU A 36 -18.82 0.41 -15.40
CA GLU A 36 -18.12 -0.71 -14.81
C GLU A 36 -16.87 -0.17 -14.09
N LEU A 37 -16.50 -0.79 -12.99
CA LEU A 37 -15.36 -0.36 -12.19
C LEU A 37 -14.43 -1.54 -11.90
N TYR A 38 -13.27 -1.49 -12.54
CA TYR A 38 -12.18 -2.43 -12.36
C TYR A 38 -11.12 -1.81 -11.46
N MET A 39 -10.67 -2.54 -10.46
CA MET A 39 -9.70 -2.05 -9.48
C MET A 39 -8.45 -2.90 -9.47
N ASP A 40 -7.30 -2.27 -9.74
CA ASP A 40 -5.99 -2.88 -9.59
C ASP A 40 -5.28 -2.29 -8.37
N VAL A 41 -5.29 -3.06 -7.27
CA VAL A 41 -4.77 -2.62 -5.97
C VAL A 41 -3.57 -3.46 -5.60
N TRP A 42 -2.43 -2.80 -5.43
CA TRP A 42 -1.16 -3.39 -5.04
C TRP A 42 -0.80 -2.99 -3.62
N LEU A 43 -0.53 -3.97 -2.76
CA LEU A 43 -0.22 -3.73 -1.35
C LEU A 43 0.96 -4.57 -0.89
N SER A 44 1.88 -3.96 -0.14
CA SER A 44 2.81 -4.67 0.72
C SER A 44 2.22 -4.76 2.13
N LEU A 45 2.08 -5.97 2.65
CA LEU A 45 1.55 -6.22 4.00
C LEU A 45 2.64 -6.83 4.88
N ASN A 46 3.03 -6.14 5.95
CA ASN A 46 3.96 -6.67 6.96
C ASN A 46 5.29 -7.15 6.37
N ARG A 47 5.97 -6.28 5.60
CA ARG A 47 7.29 -6.53 4.98
C ARG A 47 7.31 -7.74 4.04
N ARG A 48 6.20 -7.96 3.35
CA ARG A 48 6.09 -8.98 2.29
C ARG A 48 6.33 -8.30 0.95
N PHE A 49 6.47 -9.12 -0.10
CA PHE A 49 6.32 -8.64 -1.46
C PHE A 49 5.03 -7.84 -1.62
N THR A 50 5.12 -6.77 -2.40
CA THR A 50 3.94 -6.08 -2.91
C THR A 50 3.21 -7.01 -3.85
N GLN A 51 1.94 -7.30 -3.57
CA GLN A 51 1.11 -8.17 -4.39
C GLN A 51 -0.24 -7.53 -4.70
N ARG A 52 -0.91 -8.03 -5.74
CA ARG A 52 -2.31 -7.69 -6.00
C ARG A 52 -3.21 -8.19 -4.88
N MET A 53 -4.19 -7.36 -4.54
CA MET A 53 -5.23 -7.68 -3.57
C MET A 53 -6.52 -8.20 -4.23
N TYR A 54 -6.85 -7.68 -5.40
CA TYR A 54 -8.09 -7.98 -6.12
C TYR A 54 -7.83 -8.40 -7.56
N ASP A 55 -8.75 -9.16 -8.13
CA ASP A 55 -8.74 -9.48 -9.56
C ASP A 55 -9.19 -8.24 -10.38
N PRO A 56 -8.29 -7.60 -11.16
CA PRO A 56 -8.64 -6.42 -11.94
C PRO A 56 -9.54 -6.70 -13.15
N SER A 57 -9.87 -7.97 -13.45
CA SER A 57 -10.79 -8.33 -14.55
C SER A 57 -12.26 -8.36 -14.13
N VAL A 58 -12.55 -8.18 -12.84
CA VAL A 58 -13.90 -8.25 -12.28
C VAL A 58 -14.46 -6.86 -12.05
N ASP A 59 -15.68 -6.60 -12.53
CA ASP A 59 -16.41 -5.37 -12.21
C ASP A 59 -16.87 -5.40 -10.74
N ILE A 60 -16.28 -4.54 -9.92
CA ILE A 60 -16.52 -4.46 -8.47
C ILE A 60 -17.95 -4.00 -8.15
N LEU A 61 -18.63 -3.30 -9.05
CA LEU A 61 -19.98 -2.79 -8.80
C LEU A 61 -21.01 -3.92 -8.76
N THR A 62 -20.86 -4.89 -9.67
CA THR A 62 -21.75 -6.05 -9.82
C THR A 62 -21.22 -7.30 -9.11
N ALA A 63 -19.93 -7.36 -8.77
CA ALA A 63 -19.33 -8.49 -8.08
C ALA A 63 -20.05 -8.84 -6.77
N HIS A 64 -20.23 -10.14 -6.54
CA HIS A 64 -20.83 -10.65 -5.31
C HIS A 64 -19.92 -10.37 -4.12
N TRP A 65 -20.53 -9.96 -3.01
CA TRP A 65 -19.86 -9.83 -1.72
C TRP A 65 -20.83 -10.24 -0.61
N SER A 66 -20.34 -11.00 0.37
CA SER A 66 -21.08 -11.43 1.55
C SER A 66 -20.13 -11.43 2.75
N ALA A 67 -20.66 -11.12 3.93
CA ALA A 67 -19.91 -11.23 5.19
C ALA A 67 -19.76 -12.69 5.67
N PHE A 68 -20.48 -13.62 5.04
CA PHE A 68 -20.56 -15.03 5.45
C PHE A 68 -19.98 -16.00 4.42
N GLU A 69 -19.47 -15.50 3.30
CA GLU A 69 -18.90 -16.31 2.23
C GLU A 69 -17.55 -15.73 1.81
N GLU A 70 -16.69 -16.59 1.26
CA GLU A 70 -15.42 -16.16 0.70
C GLU A 70 -15.64 -15.34 -0.57
N VAL A 71 -14.86 -14.28 -0.72
CA VAL A 71 -15.00 -13.33 -1.82
C VAL A 71 -14.11 -13.79 -2.98
N SER A 72 -14.74 -14.23 -4.08
CA SER A 72 -14.05 -14.87 -5.21
C SER A 72 -13.05 -13.99 -5.95
N TRP A 73 -13.23 -12.67 -5.91
CA TRP A 73 -12.38 -11.68 -6.58
C TRP A 73 -11.29 -11.09 -5.68
N VAL A 74 -11.15 -11.59 -4.45
CA VAL A 74 -10.00 -11.30 -3.58
C VAL A 74 -8.92 -12.34 -3.84
N LEU A 75 -7.73 -11.89 -4.23
CA LEU A 75 -6.63 -12.80 -4.53
C LEU A 75 -5.99 -13.33 -3.24
N PRO A 76 -5.59 -14.62 -3.20
CA PRO A 76 -5.07 -15.23 -2.00
C PRO A 76 -3.69 -14.65 -1.64
N LEU A 77 -3.42 -14.53 -0.34
CA LEU A 77 -2.13 -14.09 0.15
C LEU A 77 -1.05 -15.13 -0.20
N GLN A 78 0.09 -14.69 -0.73
CA GLN A 78 1.23 -15.56 -1.03
C GLN A 78 1.94 -15.97 0.27
N THR A 79 1.48 -17.08 0.85
CA THR A 79 1.96 -17.58 2.15
C THR A 79 3.25 -18.36 2.02
N GLU A 80 3.48 -19.01 0.89
CA GLU A 80 4.71 -19.71 0.52
C GLU A 80 5.93 -18.79 0.42
N LEU A 81 5.70 -17.47 0.25
CA LEU A 81 6.75 -16.46 0.22
C LEU A 81 7.04 -15.86 1.60
N THR A 82 6.45 -16.41 2.67
CA THR A 82 6.61 -15.88 4.04
C THR A 82 8.06 -15.89 4.51
N GLU A 83 8.83 -16.90 4.14
CA GLU A 83 10.24 -17.05 4.54
C GLU A 83 11.15 -15.95 3.95
N TRP A 84 10.71 -15.27 2.89
CA TRP A 84 11.49 -14.19 2.28
C TRP A 84 11.55 -12.92 3.12
N ARG A 85 10.69 -12.76 4.13
CA ARG A 85 10.59 -11.50 4.89
C ARG A 85 11.91 -11.00 5.45
N SER A 86 12.70 -11.87 6.08
CA SER A 86 14.01 -11.50 6.60
C SER A 86 14.96 -11.14 5.45
N SER A 87 14.96 -11.94 4.39
CA SER A 87 15.78 -11.69 3.20
C SER A 87 15.45 -10.36 2.51
N LEU A 88 14.17 -9.97 2.43
CA LEU A 88 13.75 -8.69 1.85
C LEU A 88 14.31 -7.52 2.66
N VAL A 89 14.20 -7.58 4.00
CA VAL A 89 14.76 -6.57 4.90
C VAL A 89 16.28 -6.49 4.76
N ASP A 90 16.96 -7.64 4.77
CA ASP A 90 18.42 -7.68 4.63
C ASP A 90 18.89 -7.13 3.28
N MET A 91 18.12 -7.36 2.21
CA MET A 91 18.43 -6.84 0.86
C MET A 91 18.20 -5.33 0.80
N GLU A 92 17.07 -4.87 1.32
CA GLU A 92 16.73 -3.46 1.43
C GLU A 92 17.80 -2.69 2.21
N GLU A 93 18.19 -3.17 3.39
CA GLU A 93 19.26 -2.58 4.20
C GLU A 93 20.62 -2.57 3.47
N LYS A 94 20.97 -3.65 2.74
CA LYS A 94 22.21 -3.69 1.96
C LYS A 94 22.23 -2.64 0.85
N ILE A 95 21.12 -2.48 0.15
CA ILE A 95 21.00 -1.51 -0.96
C ILE A 95 21.10 -0.08 -0.39
N PHE A 96 20.34 0.23 0.66
CA PHE A 96 20.39 1.55 1.30
C PHE A 96 21.77 1.89 1.89
N ASN A 97 22.50 0.90 2.41
CA ASN A 97 23.86 1.12 2.91
C ASN A 97 24.88 1.40 1.79
N GLN A 98 24.59 1.02 0.54
CA GLN A 98 25.47 1.29 -0.61
C GLN A 98 25.22 2.69 -1.19
N SER A 99 23.97 3.13 -1.22
CA SER A 99 23.57 4.44 -1.72
C SER A 99 22.30 4.90 -1.03
N GLU A 100 22.30 6.15 -0.55
CA GLU A 100 21.10 6.80 -0.01
C GLU A 100 20.12 7.25 -1.11
N ASP A 101 20.53 7.15 -2.38
CA ASP A 101 19.79 7.63 -3.55
C ASP A 101 19.13 6.49 -4.32
N VAL A 102 18.78 5.43 -3.61
CA VAL A 102 18.16 4.24 -4.19
C VAL A 102 16.87 3.95 -3.47
N ASP A 103 15.83 3.63 -4.24
CA ASP A 103 14.59 3.07 -3.74
C ASP A 103 14.41 1.65 -4.29
N VAL A 104 13.87 0.75 -3.48
CA VAL A 104 13.69 -0.66 -3.85
C VAL A 104 12.26 -1.10 -3.63
N VAL A 105 11.67 -1.71 -4.66
CA VAL A 105 10.31 -2.24 -4.59
C VAL A 105 10.33 -3.72 -4.92
N PHE A 106 9.96 -4.55 -3.96
CA PHE A 106 9.80 -5.99 -4.13
C PHE A 106 8.38 -6.31 -4.56
N VAL A 107 8.22 -6.99 -5.69
CA VAL A 107 6.93 -7.28 -6.31
C VAL A 107 6.75 -8.78 -6.48
N THR A 108 5.52 -9.24 -6.27
CA THR A 108 5.08 -10.58 -6.67
C THR A 108 3.73 -10.49 -7.37
N ASP A 109 3.57 -11.24 -8.46
CA ASP A 109 2.32 -11.26 -9.22
C ASP A 109 1.93 -12.70 -9.59
N PHE A 110 0.64 -12.88 -9.86
CA PHE A 110 0.01 -14.15 -10.16
C PHE A 110 0.12 -14.51 -11.64
N PRO A 111 0.20 -15.80 -11.98
CA PRO A 111 0.16 -16.26 -13.36
C PRO A 111 -1.14 -15.82 -14.05
N GLY A 112 -1.02 -15.34 -15.30
CA GLY A 112 -2.17 -14.82 -16.07
C GLY A 112 -2.43 -13.32 -15.89
N PHE A 113 -1.77 -12.67 -14.93
CA PHE A 113 -1.79 -11.21 -14.76
C PHE A 113 -0.51 -10.57 -15.30
N HIS A 114 -0.52 -9.24 -15.40
CA HIS A 114 0.63 -8.48 -15.86
C HIS A 114 0.65 -7.07 -15.26
N LEU A 115 1.81 -6.63 -14.78
CA LEU A 115 2.01 -5.27 -14.30
C LEU A 115 2.46 -4.39 -15.46
N VAL A 116 1.71 -3.33 -15.75
CA VAL A 116 2.19 -2.23 -16.60
C VAL A 116 2.72 -1.15 -15.68
N ASN A 117 4.01 -0.87 -15.76
CA ASN A 117 4.66 0.13 -14.93
C ASN A 117 5.30 1.21 -15.81
N TYR A 118 5.33 2.44 -15.30
CA TYR A 118 6.01 3.57 -15.93
C TYR A 118 7.22 3.95 -15.09
N VAL A 119 8.39 4.01 -15.72
CA VAL A 119 9.59 4.55 -15.07
C VAL A 119 9.69 6.02 -15.41
N ALA A 120 9.54 6.90 -14.42
CA ALA A 120 9.63 8.33 -14.64
C ALA A 120 11.05 8.78 -15.05
N GLU A 121 11.14 9.91 -15.75
CA GLU A 121 12.38 10.41 -16.35
C GLU A 121 13.49 10.72 -15.32
N ASN A 122 13.10 11.05 -14.09
CA ASN A 122 14.02 11.33 -12.98
C ASN A 122 14.75 10.08 -12.45
N TYR A 123 14.36 8.88 -12.88
CA TYR A 123 15.00 7.62 -12.49
C TYR A 123 15.97 7.16 -13.58
N GLU A 124 17.22 7.61 -13.53
CA GLU A 124 18.21 7.39 -14.60
C GLU A 124 18.66 5.92 -14.77
N ASN A 125 18.61 5.12 -13.71
CA ASN A 125 19.21 3.78 -13.71
C ASN A 125 18.28 2.74 -13.06
N THR A 126 17.10 2.51 -13.65
CA THR A 126 16.14 1.56 -13.09
C THR A 126 16.47 0.13 -13.51
N THR A 127 16.82 -0.73 -12.57
CA THR A 127 17.06 -2.15 -12.83
C THR A 127 15.89 -3.00 -12.34
N LEU A 128 15.43 -3.93 -13.17
CA LEU A 128 14.52 -5.00 -12.77
C LEU A 128 15.34 -6.30 -12.63
N GLN A 129 15.26 -6.96 -11.47
CA GLN A 129 15.88 -8.26 -11.23
C GLN A 129 14.86 -9.32 -10.80
N VAL A 130 14.93 -10.50 -11.41
CA VAL A 130 14.09 -11.65 -11.04
C VAL A 130 14.74 -12.39 -9.87
N MET A 131 14.02 -12.48 -8.74
CA MET A 131 14.48 -13.18 -7.54
C MET A 131 13.99 -14.63 -7.47
N LYS A 132 12.80 -14.91 -8.03
CA LYS A 132 12.23 -16.26 -8.05
C LYS A 132 11.27 -16.41 -9.23
N GLY A 133 11.36 -17.53 -9.93
CA GLY A 133 10.46 -17.85 -11.04
C GLY A 133 10.95 -17.29 -12.37
N SER A 134 10.02 -16.94 -13.26
CA SER A 134 10.33 -16.40 -14.58
C SER A 134 9.25 -15.42 -15.00
N VAL A 135 9.68 -14.33 -15.65
CA VAL A 135 8.80 -13.27 -16.13
C VAL A 135 9.09 -12.96 -17.59
N GLU A 136 8.04 -12.55 -18.28
CA GLU A 136 8.09 -11.99 -19.61
C GLU A 136 8.04 -10.46 -19.48
N ILE A 137 8.96 -9.78 -20.15
CA ILE A 137 9.06 -8.32 -20.17
C ILE A 137 8.84 -7.84 -21.60
N GLN A 138 7.94 -6.88 -21.74
CA GLN A 138 7.62 -6.24 -23.00
C GLN A 138 7.77 -4.72 -22.83
N MET A 139 8.76 -4.15 -23.50
CA MET A 139 9.00 -2.69 -23.56
C MET A 139 8.46 -2.11 -24.87
N ASP A 140 8.69 -2.83 -25.97
CA ASP A 140 8.12 -2.53 -27.27
C ASP A 140 7.02 -3.54 -27.63
N PRO A 141 5.97 -3.14 -28.36
CA PRO A 141 4.86 -4.03 -28.71
C PRO A 141 5.28 -5.32 -29.41
N ASP A 142 6.36 -5.28 -30.19
CA ASP A 142 6.85 -6.38 -31.01
C ASP A 142 8.00 -7.16 -30.36
N GLU A 143 8.54 -6.70 -29.23
CA GLU A 143 9.69 -7.32 -28.57
C GLU A 143 9.32 -7.85 -27.19
N VAL A 144 9.48 -9.16 -27.03
CA VAL A 144 9.20 -9.90 -25.82
C VAL A 144 10.47 -10.57 -25.34
N MET A 145 10.88 -10.27 -24.10
CA MET A 145 12.05 -10.85 -23.46
C MET A 145 11.66 -11.69 -22.26
N GLU A 146 12.18 -12.92 -22.19
CA GLU A 146 12.03 -13.76 -21.00
C GLU A 146 13.23 -13.58 -20.06
N LEU A 147 12.94 -13.35 -18.78
CA LEU A 147 13.93 -13.36 -17.71
C LEU A 147 13.62 -14.47 -16.69
N HIS A 148 14.66 -15.19 -16.31
CA HIS A 148 14.66 -16.21 -15.28
C HIS A 148 15.33 -15.72 -14.00
N GLU A 149 15.18 -16.52 -12.94
CA GLU A 149 15.80 -16.30 -11.64
C GLU A 149 17.28 -15.93 -11.72
N GLY A 150 17.65 -14.85 -11.04
CA GLY A 150 18.99 -14.28 -11.01
C GLY A 150 19.29 -13.31 -12.14
N GLN A 151 18.52 -13.31 -13.24
CA GLN A 151 18.71 -12.39 -14.35
C GLN A 151 18.12 -11.00 -14.06
N SER A 152 18.71 -9.99 -14.68
CA SER A 152 18.26 -8.60 -14.58
C SER A 152 18.32 -7.90 -15.93
N ILE A 153 17.54 -6.83 -16.04
CA ILE A 153 17.51 -5.93 -17.20
C ILE A 153 17.47 -4.49 -16.71
N GLN A 154 18.01 -3.58 -17.52
CA GLN A 154 17.83 -2.14 -17.33
C GLN A 154 16.56 -1.69 -18.04
N ILE A 155 15.71 -0.96 -17.31
CA ILE A 155 14.50 -0.36 -17.84
C ILE A 155 14.78 1.12 -18.13
N PRO A 156 14.60 1.59 -19.37
CA PRO A 156 14.81 2.99 -19.71
C PRO A 156 13.85 3.92 -18.97
N SER A 157 14.34 5.07 -18.54
CA SER A 157 13.52 6.16 -17.99
C SER A 157 12.57 6.72 -19.06
N GLY A 158 11.43 7.26 -18.63
CA GLY A 158 10.42 7.82 -19.52
C GLY A 158 9.64 6.79 -20.33
N THR A 159 9.67 5.51 -19.95
CA THR A 159 9.04 4.42 -20.71
C THR A 159 8.06 3.59 -19.88
N TYR A 160 7.08 3.01 -20.57
CA TYR A 160 6.23 1.97 -20.04
C TYR A 160 6.80 0.61 -20.38
N HIS A 161 6.65 -0.34 -19.45
CA HIS A 161 6.94 -1.73 -19.70
C HIS A 161 5.91 -2.61 -19.01
N ARG A 162 5.72 -3.80 -19.58
CA ARG A 162 4.81 -4.82 -19.06
C ARG A 162 5.61 -5.99 -18.54
N VAL A 163 5.27 -6.48 -17.35
CA VAL A 163 5.88 -7.66 -16.73
C VAL A 163 4.80 -8.70 -16.48
N SER A 164 4.96 -9.90 -17.03
CA SER A 164 3.97 -10.99 -16.96
C SER A 164 4.62 -12.28 -16.41
N PRO A 165 4.14 -12.88 -15.31
CA PRO A 165 4.65 -14.17 -14.82
C PRO A 165 4.35 -15.34 -15.80
N LEU A 166 5.34 -16.20 -16.06
CA LEU A 166 5.27 -17.24 -17.12
C LEU A 166 4.80 -18.64 -16.69
N LYS A 167 4.79 -18.98 -15.40
CA LYS A 167 4.56 -20.36 -14.88
C LYS A 167 3.37 -20.43 -13.93
N HIS A 168 2.95 -21.63 -13.52
CA HIS A 168 1.87 -21.85 -12.53
C HIS A 168 2.19 -21.41 -11.07
N SER A 169 3.31 -20.73 -10.84
CA SER A 169 3.67 -20.18 -9.53
C SER A 169 3.92 -18.68 -9.66
N PRO A 170 3.65 -17.87 -8.63
CA PRO A 170 3.94 -16.44 -8.66
C PRO A 170 5.41 -16.18 -8.97
N ALA A 171 5.65 -15.15 -9.78
CA ALA A 171 7.00 -14.66 -9.99
C ALA A 171 7.32 -13.58 -8.95
N CYS A 172 8.57 -13.52 -8.50
CA CYS A 172 9.06 -12.51 -7.58
C CYS A 172 10.21 -11.75 -8.25
N TYR A 173 10.10 -10.43 -8.30
CA TYR A 173 11.10 -9.56 -8.90
C TYR A 173 11.19 -8.27 -8.11
N MET A 174 12.31 -7.56 -8.25
CA MET A 174 12.51 -6.27 -7.59
C MET A 174 12.86 -5.21 -8.62
N TYR A 175 12.41 -4.00 -8.36
CA TYR A 175 12.92 -2.80 -8.98
C TYR A 175 13.92 -2.14 -8.05
N VAL A 176 15.03 -1.68 -8.63
CA VAL A 176 15.98 -0.80 -7.97
C VAL A 176 15.97 0.49 -8.77
N TYR A 177 15.45 1.56 -8.17
CA TYR A 177 15.34 2.88 -8.75
C TYR A 177 16.44 3.77 -8.20
N PHE A 178 17.23 4.39 -9.06
CA PHE A 178 18.20 5.40 -8.65
C PHE A 178 17.60 6.78 -8.85
N ILE A 179 17.58 7.58 -7.78
CA ILE A 179 16.99 8.92 -7.78
C ILE A 179 18.09 9.94 -8.08
N ASN A 180 17.92 10.72 -9.14
CA ASN A 180 18.78 11.88 -9.33
C ASN A 180 18.31 13.04 -8.43
N ARG A 181 19.11 13.40 -7.41
CA ARG A 181 18.76 14.45 -6.44
C ARG A 181 18.68 15.87 -7.03
N THR A 182 19.04 16.10 -8.29
CA THR A 182 18.93 17.45 -8.89
C THR A 182 17.49 17.91 -9.14
N ASP A 183 16.53 16.98 -9.21
CA ASP A 183 15.12 17.30 -9.54
C ASP A 183 14.19 17.40 -8.32
N LEU A 184 14.72 17.22 -7.10
CA LEU A 184 13.94 17.38 -5.86
C LEU A 184 13.78 18.85 -5.42
N MET A 185 13.96 19.82 -6.33
CA MET A 185 13.59 21.21 -6.06
C MET A 185 12.05 21.34 -6.13
N PRO A 186 11.36 21.66 -5.02
CA PRO A 186 9.92 21.82 -5.05
C PRO A 186 9.60 23.07 -5.87
N ILE A 187 8.94 22.90 -7.03
CA ILE A 187 8.26 24.00 -7.71
C ILE A 187 7.07 24.40 -6.83
N HIS A 188 7.32 25.30 -5.88
CA HIS A 188 6.25 26.08 -5.27
C HIS A 188 5.78 27.08 -6.32
N ASN A 189 4.79 26.69 -7.12
CA ASN A 189 3.85 27.62 -7.74
C ASN A 189 2.50 26.92 -7.86
N GLY A 190 1.51 27.52 -7.17
CA GLY A 190 0.27 26.85 -6.81
C GLY A 190 -0.64 26.48 -7.98
N SER A 191 -1.16 25.27 -7.88
CA SER A 191 -2.57 24.92 -8.06
C SER A 191 -2.75 23.50 -7.55
N ASP A 192 -3.64 23.31 -6.57
CA ASP A 192 -4.04 22.01 -6.02
C ASP A 192 -4.39 20.98 -7.12
N SER A 193 -3.64 19.87 -7.19
CA SER A 193 -4.16 18.57 -7.61
C SER A 193 -3.13 17.45 -7.41
N PHE A 194 -3.40 16.61 -6.41
CA PHE A 194 -3.40 15.14 -6.49
C PHE A 194 -2.24 14.47 -7.27
N LEU A 195 -1.18 14.10 -6.56
CA LEU A 195 -0.36 12.90 -6.78
C LEU A 195 0.60 12.75 -5.57
N GLN A 196 0.02 12.47 -4.40
CA GLN A 196 0.82 12.04 -3.25
C GLN A 196 1.00 10.53 -3.39
N ALA A 197 2.16 10.14 -3.91
CA ALA A 197 2.62 8.76 -3.89
C ALA A 197 2.58 8.25 -2.44
N THR A 198 1.80 7.21 -2.22
CA THR A 198 1.69 6.44 -0.97
C THR A 198 2.16 5.04 -1.31
N CYS A 199 3.15 4.39 -0.68
CA CYS A 199 3.59 4.32 0.73
C CYS A 199 4.88 3.43 0.80
N PRO A 200 5.49 3.15 1.97
CA PRO A 200 5.87 4.02 3.10
C PRO A 200 7.25 3.64 3.74
N ALA A 201 7.62 4.42 4.77
CA ALA A 201 8.46 4.05 5.93
C ALA A 201 9.92 4.51 5.96
N ALA A 202 10.15 5.80 6.20
CA ALA A 202 11.27 6.22 7.05
C ALA A 202 11.00 7.59 7.68
N VAL A 203 11.24 7.65 9.00
CA VAL A 203 11.64 8.84 9.76
C VAL A 203 10.58 9.92 10.01
N GLY A 204 9.97 9.84 11.21
CA GLY A 204 9.62 11.05 11.94
C GLY A 204 10.88 11.71 12.47
N LEU A 205 11.17 12.92 12.03
CA LEU A 205 12.10 13.85 12.67
C LEU A 205 11.46 15.23 12.64
N ASP A 206 10.95 15.67 13.79
CA ASP A 206 10.72 17.08 14.07
C ASP A 206 12.07 17.78 14.26
N PRO A 207 12.35 18.91 13.61
CA PRO A 207 13.57 19.67 13.82
C PRO A 207 13.32 20.77 14.84
N HIS A 208 13.47 20.46 16.13
CA HIS A 208 13.88 21.48 17.09
C HIS A 208 15.04 20.98 17.94
N THR A 209 16.15 21.65 17.69
CA THR A 209 17.44 21.66 18.36
C THR A 209 17.33 21.62 19.88
N GLU A 210 18.07 20.72 20.54
CA GLU A 210 18.85 21.08 21.73
C GLU A 210 19.95 20.05 22.03
N SER A 211 21.05 20.60 22.52
CA SER A 211 22.41 20.05 22.54
C SER A 211 22.71 19.03 23.63
N LEU A 212 23.68 18.15 23.34
CA LEU A 212 24.74 17.63 24.21
C LEU A 212 24.41 17.49 25.72
N THR A 213 24.30 16.26 26.22
CA THR A 213 25.30 15.60 27.09
C THR A 213 24.74 14.36 27.80
N ASN A 214 25.67 13.46 28.15
CA ASN A 214 25.58 12.34 29.09
C ASN A 214 24.92 11.02 28.66
N LYS A 215 25.82 10.10 28.28
CA LYS A 215 25.71 8.66 28.55
C LYS A 215 25.44 8.42 30.06
N SER A 216 24.32 7.80 30.39
CA SER A 216 24.23 6.95 31.57
C SER A 216 23.38 5.71 31.26
N TYR A 217 23.99 4.56 31.47
CA TYR A 217 23.35 3.25 31.53
C TYR A 217 22.16 3.27 32.50
N CYS A 218 20.98 2.82 32.06
CA CYS A 218 19.92 2.36 32.96
C CYS A 218 19.53 0.92 32.62
N ARG A 219 20.14 -0.04 33.34
CA ARG A 219 19.51 -1.33 33.64
C ARG A 219 18.44 -1.07 34.71
N GLY A 220 17.18 -1.35 34.38
CA GLY A 220 16.09 -1.32 35.36
C GLY A 220 14.74 -1.54 34.68
N PHE A 221 13.96 -2.50 35.15
CA PHE A 221 12.63 -2.82 34.65
C PHE A 221 11.67 -1.66 34.96
N CYS A 222 11.27 -0.91 33.94
CA CYS A 222 10.54 0.35 34.09
C CYS A 222 9.02 0.10 34.24
N TRP A 223 8.55 0.04 35.50
CA TRP A 223 7.14 -0.12 35.87
C TRP A 223 6.21 0.98 35.36
N GLU A 224 6.74 2.18 35.09
CA GLU A 224 5.95 3.31 34.60
C GLU A 224 5.49 3.13 33.16
N ARG A 225 6.30 2.50 32.30
CA ARG A 225 5.95 2.23 30.90
C ARG A 225 4.82 1.19 30.80
N LEU A 226 4.90 0.12 31.60
CA LEU A 226 3.83 -0.89 31.70
C LEU A 226 2.52 -0.30 32.22
N ARG A 227 2.59 0.65 33.18
CA ARG A 227 1.40 1.32 33.73
C ARG A 227 0.74 2.24 32.69
N GLN A 228 1.54 2.96 31.91
CA GLN A 228 1.04 3.81 30.82
C GLN A 228 0.44 2.97 29.69
N ASP A 229 1.09 1.86 29.33
CA ASP A 229 0.58 0.93 28.30
C ASP A 229 -0.71 0.25 28.75
N PHE A 230 -0.80 -0.16 30.02
CA PHE A 230 -2.03 -0.73 30.58
C PHE A 230 -3.16 0.29 30.61
N LYS A 231 -2.87 1.54 31.01
CA LYS A 231 -3.86 2.63 31.00
C LYS A 231 -4.38 2.91 29.59
N LYS A 232 -3.49 3.02 28.60
CA LYS A 232 -3.89 3.19 27.19
C LYS A 232 -4.73 2.02 26.67
N LYS A 233 -4.34 0.78 26.97
CA LYS A 233 -5.10 -0.41 26.57
C LYS A 233 -6.48 -0.47 27.23
N PHE A 234 -6.57 -0.09 28.51
CA PHE A 234 -7.84 -0.02 29.23
C PHE A 234 -8.75 1.11 28.71
N ASP A 235 -8.20 2.28 28.41
CA ASP A 235 -8.96 3.40 27.84
C ASP A 235 -9.48 3.07 26.42
N MET A 236 -8.68 2.38 25.60
CA MET A 236 -9.16 1.87 24.31
C MET A 236 -10.23 0.80 24.47
N TRP A 237 -10.06 -0.12 25.42
CA TRP A 237 -11.02 -1.20 25.67
C TRP A 237 -12.38 -0.66 26.15
N THR A 238 -12.38 0.29 27.08
CA THR A 238 -13.61 0.92 27.59
C THR A 238 -14.36 1.69 26.50
N ARG A 239 -13.65 2.43 25.63
CA ARG A 239 -14.24 3.09 24.46
C ARG A 239 -14.84 2.08 23.48
N SER A 240 -14.16 0.96 23.24
CA SER A 240 -14.66 -0.09 22.35
C SER A 240 -15.93 -0.73 22.91
N MET A 241 -15.97 -1.05 24.21
CA MET A 241 -17.16 -1.60 24.86
C MET A 241 -18.32 -0.61 24.89
N MET A 242 -18.05 0.69 25.04
CA MET A 242 -19.07 1.74 24.95
C MET A 242 -19.70 1.80 23.56
N LEU A 243 -18.90 1.76 22.50
CA LEU A 243 -19.39 1.74 21.11
C LEU A 243 -20.22 0.48 20.82
N ILE A 244 -19.76 -0.69 21.28
CA ILE A 244 -20.50 -1.95 21.15
C ILE A 244 -21.85 -1.86 21.88
N GLY A 245 -21.86 -1.33 23.10
CA GLY A 245 -23.08 -1.14 23.88
C GLY A 245 -24.06 -0.18 23.21
N GLN A 246 -23.57 0.94 22.68
CA GLN A 246 -24.39 1.90 21.93
C GLN A 246 -24.92 1.31 20.62
N ALA A 247 -24.14 0.48 19.93
CA ALA A 247 -24.58 -0.20 18.71
C ALA A 247 -25.67 -1.23 19.03
N ALA A 248 -25.50 -2.03 20.08
CA ALA A 248 -26.51 -2.97 20.56
C ALA A 248 -27.80 -2.26 20.98
N TYR A 249 -27.69 -1.12 21.68
CA TYR A 249 -28.84 -0.29 22.05
C TYR A 249 -29.56 0.28 20.82
N SER A 250 -28.83 0.74 19.81
CA SER A 250 -29.38 1.24 18.54
C SER A 250 -30.15 0.15 17.80
N ILE A 251 -29.61 -1.08 17.76
CA ILE A 251 -30.27 -2.26 17.16
C ILE A 251 -31.56 -2.60 17.91
N LEU A 252 -31.51 -2.65 19.25
CA LEU A 252 -32.66 -3.04 20.08
C LEU A 252 -33.77 -1.99 20.08
N THR A 253 -33.43 -0.71 19.99
CA THR A 253 -34.41 0.40 20.07
C THR A 253 -34.80 0.97 18.71
N ARG A 254 -34.18 0.49 17.61
CA ARG A 254 -34.33 1.01 16.24
C ARG A 254 -34.10 2.53 16.13
N LYS A 255 -33.34 3.11 17.05
CA LYS A 255 -32.94 4.52 17.01
C LYS A 255 -31.55 4.64 16.43
N PRO A 256 -31.28 5.59 15.52
CA PRO A 256 -29.96 5.79 14.94
C PRO A 256 -28.95 6.18 16.02
N MET A 257 -27.73 5.65 15.91
CA MET A 257 -26.64 5.95 16.82
C MET A 257 -26.20 7.42 16.66
N LEU A 258 -26.29 8.20 17.73
CA LEU A 258 -25.74 9.55 17.76
C LEU A 258 -24.24 9.45 18.02
N VAL A 259 -23.44 9.67 16.99
CA VAL A 259 -22.00 9.85 17.11
C VAL A 259 -21.75 11.34 17.37
N GLU A 260 -21.24 11.68 18.56
CA GLU A 260 -20.83 13.05 18.86
C GLU A 260 -19.77 13.49 17.83
N LYS A 261 -20.00 14.64 17.19
CA LYS A 261 -19.00 15.27 16.33
C LYS A 261 -17.80 15.66 17.20
N ILE A 262 -16.63 15.18 16.79
CA ILE A 262 -15.36 15.62 17.35
C ILE A 262 -15.06 16.98 16.71
N ASP A 263 -15.26 18.06 17.46
CA ASP A 263 -14.69 19.36 17.09
C ASP A 263 -13.17 19.26 17.25
N ILE A 264 -12.46 19.34 16.12
CA ILE A 264 -11.01 19.43 16.07
C ILE A 264 -10.69 20.92 16.12
N PRO A 265 -9.89 21.42 17.09
CA PRO A 265 -9.52 22.83 17.13
C PRO A 265 -8.65 23.19 15.91
N ASP A 266 -9.01 24.29 15.26
CA ASP A 266 -8.39 24.87 14.06
C ASP A 266 -7.02 25.50 14.36
N ASP A 267 -6.05 24.74 14.82
CA ASP A 267 -4.65 25.19 14.92
C ASP A 267 -3.69 24.06 14.55
N ILE A 268 -3.50 23.84 13.23
CA ILE A 268 -2.22 23.49 12.56
C ILE A 268 -2.29 23.99 11.11
#